data_AF-A0A359GX60-F1
#
_entry.id   AF-A0A359GX60-F1
#
_cell.length_a   1.000
_cell.length_b   1.000
_cell.length_c   1.000
_cell.angle_alpha   90.00
_cell.angle_beta   90.00
_cell.angle_gamma   90.00
#
_symmetry.space_group_name_H-M   'P 1'
#
loop_
_entity.id
_entity.type
_entity.pdbx_description
1 polymer ?
#
loop_
_entity_poly.entity_id
_entity_poly.type
_entity_poly.pdbx_seq_one_letter_code
_entity_poly.pdbx_strand_id
1 'polypeptide(L)'
;GGELSRISLAIQVITAKTSQTSSLVFDEVDVGVGGGIAKVVGQLLRKLGEKTQILCVTHQAQVAGQGHHHFVVSKTSKSNSTQTHIDKLSGNEKVREVARMLGGAEFSDESLAHAEQMVTSHQA
;
A
#
# COMPACT_ATOMS: atom_id res chain seq x y z
N GLY A 1 -5.39 -19.61 5.93
CA GLY A 1 -5.05 -18.48 5.04
C GLY A 1 -4.20 -17.47 5.77
N GLY A 2 -4.80 -16.48 6.44
CA GLY A 2 -4.07 -15.35 7.01
C GLY A 2 -3.04 -15.64 8.12
N GLU A 3 -3.14 -16.78 8.83
CA GLU A 3 -2.13 -17.19 9.82
C GLU A 3 -0.74 -17.36 9.19
N LEU A 4 -0.67 -18.03 8.03
CA LEU A 4 0.58 -18.27 7.32
C LEU A 4 1.14 -16.96 6.73
N SER A 5 0.28 -16.09 6.20
CA SER A 5 0.66 -14.76 5.73
C SER A 5 1.28 -13.91 6.85
N ARG A 6 0.71 -13.98 8.07
CA ARG A 6 1.27 -13.28 9.25
C ARG A 6 2.64 -13.82 9.67
N ILE A 7 2.81 -15.14 9.68
CA ILE A 7 4.12 -15.76 10.01
C ILE A 7 5.16 -15.41 8.95
N SER A 8 4.80 -15.51 7.66
CA SER A 8 5.67 -15.14 6.54
C SER A 8 6.10 -13.67 6.62
N LEU A 9 5.17 -12.75 6.84
CA LEU A 9 5.46 -11.33 7.03
C LEU A 9 6.38 -11.10 8.24
N ALA A 10 6.12 -11.74 9.37
CA ALA A 10 6.96 -11.61 10.55
C ALA A 10 8.42 -12.04 10.25
N ILE A 11 8.59 -13.17 9.56
CA ILE A 11 9.89 -13.65 9.10
C ILE A 11 10.53 -12.62 8.16
N GLN A 12 9.81 -12.16 7.13
CA GLN A 12 10.31 -11.19 6.16
C GLN A 12 10.72 -9.86 6.80
N VAL A 13 9.94 -9.35 7.77
CA VAL A 13 10.26 -8.12 8.49
C VAL A 13 11.50 -8.31 9.39
N ILE A 14 11.64 -9.47 10.03
CA ILE A 14 12.80 -9.77 10.88
C ILE A 14 14.06 -9.93 10.02
N THR A 15 13.99 -10.69 8.93
CA THR A 15 15.13 -10.89 8.01
C THR A 15 15.52 -9.60 7.30
N ALA A 16 14.55 -8.77 6.92
CA ALA A 16 14.80 -7.45 6.34
C ALA A 16 15.59 -6.52 7.28
N LYS A 17 15.31 -6.55 8.59
CA LYS A 17 16.08 -5.75 9.58
C LYS A 17 17.54 -6.17 9.69
N THR A 18 17.85 -7.42 9.38
CA THR A 18 19.22 -7.95 9.39
C THR A 18 19.87 -7.93 8.00
N SER A 19 19.12 -7.59 6.97
CA SER A 19 19.60 -7.57 5.59
C SER A 19 20.45 -6.33 5.32
N GLN A 20 21.57 -6.52 4.63
CA GLN A 20 22.39 -5.42 4.10
C GLN A 20 21.91 -4.94 2.72
N THR A 21 20.82 -5.50 2.18
CA THR A 21 20.29 -5.12 0.88
C THR A 21 19.60 -3.75 0.95
N SER A 22 19.98 -2.83 0.05
CA SER A 22 19.48 -1.45 0.04
C SER A 22 17.98 -1.32 -0.26
N SER A 23 17.40 -2.29 -0.97
CA SER A 23 15.99 -2.27 -1.39
C SER A 23 15.35 -3.66 -1.30
N LEU A 24 14.07 -3.71 -0.97
CA LEU A 24 13.26 -4.93 -0.88
C LEU A 24 11.94 -4.74 -1.63
N VAL A 25 11.50 -5.78 -2.32
CA VAL A 25 10.24 -5.82 -3.08
C VAL A 25 9.28 -6.80 -2.42
N PHE A 26 8.07 -6.34 -2.14
CA PHE A 26 6.97 -7.10 -1.59
C PHE A 26 5.80 -7.07 -2.58
N ASP A 27 5.42 -8.23 -3.07
CA ASP A 27 4.20 -8.40 -3.84
C ASP A 27 3.19 -9.12 -2.96
N GLU A 28 1.97 -8.59 -2.84
CA GLU A 28 0.87 -9.28 -2.17
C GLU A 28 1.12 -9.71 -0.71
N VAL A 29 1.94 -8.95 0.02
CA VAL A 29 2.28 -9.21 1.43
C VAL A 29 1.05 -9.19 2.37
N ASP A 30 -0.05 -8.65 1.89
CA ASP A 30 -1.34 -8.50 2.55
C ASP A 30 -2.41 -9.50 2.07
N VAL A 31 -2.03 -10.53 1.29
CA VAL A 31 -2.97 -11.59 0.89
C VAL A 31 -3.48 -12.37 2.10
N GLY A 32 -4.81 -12.48 2.18
CA GLY A 32 -5.50 -13.20 3.25
C GLY A 32 -5.52 -12.47 4.59
N VAL A 33 -5.19 -11.17 4.62
CA VAL A 33 -5.38 -10.28 5.76
C VAL A 33 -6.26 -9.09 5.38
N GLY A 34 -7.04 -8.58 6.35
CA GLY A 34 -7.95 -7.46 6.15
C GLY A 34 -8.18 -6.67 7.43
N GLY A 35 -8.88 -5.53 7.30
CA GLY A 35 -9.24 -4.67 8.43
C GLY A 35 -8.02 -4.17 9.23
N GLY A 36 -8.10 -4.24 10.55
CA GLY A 36 -7.04 -3.74 11.45
C GLY A 36 -5.68 -4.41 11.24
N ILE A 37 -5.65 -5.68 10.81
CA ILE A 37 -4.39 -6.39 10.57
C ILE A 37 -3.66 -5.79 9.35
N ALA A 38 -4.38 -5.50 8.26
CA ALA A 38 -3.78 -4.86 7.08
C ALA A 38 -3.15 -3.50 7.42
N LYS A 39 -3.78 -2.73 8.31
CA LYS A 39 -3.20 -1.48 8.84
C LYS A 39 -1.88 -1.72 9.55
N VAL A 40 -1.80 -2.72 10.42
CA VAL A 40 -0.55 -3.08 11.13
C VAL A 40 0.54 -3.51 10.14
N VAL A 41 0.19 -4.27 9.10
CA VAL A 41 1.15 -4.65 8.04
C VAL A 41 1.75 -3.40 7.39
N GLY A 42 0.92 -2.47 6.94
CA GLY A 42 1.42 -1.26 6.30
C GLY A 42 2.25 -0.38 7.25
N GLN A 43 1.90 -0.30 8.54
CA GLN A 43 2.71 0.39 9.55
C GLN A 43 4.10 -0.25 9.73
N LEU A 44 4.19 -1.59 9.72
CA LEU A 44 5.46 -2.30 9.79
C LEU A 44 6.32 -2.05 8.54
N LEU A 45 5.71 -2.07 7.35
CA LEU A 45 6.40 -1.76 6.09
C LEU A 45 6.91 -0.32 6.05
N ARG A 46 6.10 0.65 6.51
CA ARG A 46 6.52 2.05 6.63
C ARG A 46 7.73 2.18 7.55
N LYS A 47 7.68 1.57 8.73
CA LYS A 47 8.79 1.60 9.70
C LYS A 47 10.06 0.96 9.15
N LEU A 48 9.93 -0.14 8.41
CA LEU A 48 11.08 -0.75 7.72
C LEU A 48 11.63 0.20 6.62
N GLY A 49 10.74 0.92 5.95
CA GLY A 49 11.00 1.98 4.98
C GLY A 49 11.89 3.13 5.47
N GLU A 50 12.02 3.32 6.79
CA GLU A 50 12.91 4.33 7.38
C GLU A 50 14.39 4.01 7.17
N LYS A 51 14.73 2.73 6.99
CA LYS A 51 16.13 2.24 6.87
C LYS A 51 16.44 1.56 5.55
N THR A 52 15.42 1.01 4.89
CA THR A 52 15.56 0.24 3.65
C THR A 52 14.50 0.69 2.66
N GLN A 53 14.83 0.79 1.37
CA GLN A 53 13.82 1.14 0.38
C GLN A 53 12.84 -0.02 0.18
N ILE A 54 11.55 0.21 0.46
CA ILE A 54 10.50 -0.79 0.28
C ILE A 54 9.66 -0.46 -0.95
N LEU A 55 9.55 -1.41 -1.86
CA LEU A 55 8.61 -1.40 -2.98
C LEU A 55 7.51 -2.41 -2.66
N CYS A 56 6.27 -1.94 -2.49
CA CYS A 56 5.13 -2.80 -2.16
C CYS A 56 4.03 -2.64 -3.22
N VAL A 57 3.62 -3.76 -3.81
CA VAL A 57 2.42 -3.84 -4.66
C VAL A 57 1.28 -4.36 -3.78
N THR A 58 0.19 -3.61 -3.71
CA THR A 58 -0.95 -3.91 -2.83
C THR A 58 -2.26 -3.40 -3.45
N HIS A 59 -3.35 -4.10 -3.15
CA HIS A 59 -4.71 -3.65 -3.43
C HIS A 59 -5.46 -3.19 -2.17
N GLN A 60 -4.84 -3.28 -0.98
CA GLN A 60 -5.48 -2.89 0.27
C GLN A 60 -5.21 -1.42 0.60
N ALA A 61 -6.28 -0.65 0.73
CA ALA A 61 -6.24 0.77 1.08
C ALA A 61 -5.44 1.04 2.37
N GLN A 62 -5.58 0.14 3.36
CA GLN A 62 -4.91 0.24 4.65
C GLN A 62 -3.38 0.11 4.55
N VAL A 63 -2.87 -0.62 3.55
CA VAL A 63 -1.43 -0.76 3.31
C VAL A 63 -0.94 0.41 2.44
N ALA A 64 -1.65 0.70 1.34
CA ALA A 64 -1.29 1.79 0.43
C ALA A 64 -1.26 3.17 1.11
N GLY A 65 -2.16 3.42 2.06
CA GLY A 65 -2.21 4.65 2.84
C GLY A 65 -0.95 4.92 3.69
N GLN A 66 -0.17 3.87 4.01
CA GLN A 66 1.02 3.94 4.87
C GLN A 66 2.29 4.36 4.12
N GLY A 67 2.26 4.26 2.78
CA GLY A 67 3.42 4.51 1.93
C GLY A 67 3.92 5.96 2.01
N HIS A 68 5.24 6.11 2.13
CA HIS A 68 5.92 7.41 1.98
C HIS A 68 5.63 8.04 0.62
N HIS A 69 5.67 7.22 -0.43
CA HIS A 69 5.27 7.55 -1.79
C HIS A 69 4.16 6.59 -2.20
N HIS A 70 3.27 7.07 -3.06
CA HIS A 70 2.15 6.28 -3.58
C HIS A 70 2.18 6.44 -5.09
N PHE A 71 2.19 5.31 -5.80
CA PHE A 71 2.13 5.26 -7.24
C PHE A 71 0.89 4.48 -7.63
N VAL A 72 0.13 4.99 -8.59
CA VAL A 72 -0.98 4.27 -9.19
C VAL A 72 -0.53 3.68 -10.51
N VAL A 73 -0.92 2.43 -10.76
CA VAL A 73 -0.66 1.75 -12.02
C VAL A 73 -1.97 1.67 -12.78
N SER A 74 -2.00 2.23 -13.99
CA SER A 74 -3.17 2.23 -14.86
C SER A 74 -2.85 1.61 -16.22
N LYS A 75 -3.88 1.10 -16.92
CA LYS A 75 -3.75 0.56 -18.27
C LYS A 75 -4.65 1.35 -19.21
N THR A 76 -4.10 1.75 -20.35
CA THR A 76 -4.87 2.36 -21.43
C THR A 76 -4.75 1.46 -22.66
N SER A 77 -5.89 0.92 -23.10
CA SER A 77 -5.96 0.11 -24.30
C SER A 77 -6.47 0.95 -25.47
N LYS A 78 -5.68 1.01 -26.54
CA LYS A 78 -6.10 1.47 -27.88
C LYS A 78 -6.19 0.25 -28.79
N SER A 79 -6.88 0.38 -29.93
CA SER A 79 -7.25 -0.71 -30.84
C SER A 79 -6.14 -1.72 -31.18
N ASN A 80 -4.87 -1.32 -31.19
CA ASN A 80 -3.72 -2.21 -31.46
C ASN A 80 -2.69 -2.33 -30.32
N SER A 81 -2.87 -1.70 -29.16
CA SER A 81 -1.90 -1.79 -28.06
C SER A 81 -2.48 -1.45 -26.69
N THR A 82 -2.00 -2.14 -25.66
CA THR A 82 -2.24 -1.78 -24.27
C THR A 82 -0.95 -1.20 -23.69
N GLN A 83 -1.04 0.00 -23.14
CA GLN A 83 0.08 0.69 -22.49
C GLN A 83 -0.19 0.79 -20.99
N THR A 84 0.84 0.49 -20.20
CA THR A 84 0.81 0.63 -18.74
C THR A 84 1.44 1.97 -18.36
N HIS A 85 0.77 2.74 -17.53
CA HIS A 85 1.25 4.01 -16.98
C HIS A 85 1.43 3.89 -15.47
N ILE A 86 2.43 4.58 -14.94
CA ILE A 86 2.71 4.65 -13.51
C ILE A 86 2.83 6.12 -13.14
N ASP A 87 1.89 6.61 -12.34
CA ASP A 87 1.82 8.00 -11.93
C ASP A 87 2.04 8.12 -10.42
N LYS A 88 2.90 9.06 -10.02
CA LYS A 88 3.13 9.37 -8.59
C LYS A 88 2.00 10.26 -8.10
N LEU A 89 1.33 9.84 -7.03
CA LEU A 89 0.25 10.60 -6.40
C LEU A 89 0.77 11.46 -5.24
N SER A 90 0.20 12.65 -5.09
CA SER A 90 0.55 13.61 -4.05
C SER A 90 -0.69 14.24 -3.40
N GLY A 91 -0.57 14.68 -2.13
CA GLY A 91 -1.63 15.39 -1.42
C GLY A 91 -3.00 14.73 -1.53
N ASN A 92 -3.97 15.46 -2.09
CA ASN A 92 -5.35 15.00 -2.28
C ASN A 92 -5.48 13.84 -3.28
N GLU A 93 -4.57 13.68 -4.22
CA GLU A 93 -4.62 12.56 -5.18
C GLU A 93 -4.44 11.23 -4.45
N LYS A 94 -3.53 11.18 -3.46
CA LYS A 94 -3.36 10.01 -2.59
C LYS A 94 -4.64 9.67 -1.83
N VAL A 95 -5.28 10.68 -1.26
CA VAL A 95 -6.51 10.52 -0.47
C VAL A 95 -7.62 9.96 -1.35
N ARG A 96 -7.82 10.54 -2.55
CA ARG A 96 -8.83 10.07 -3.50
C ARG A 96 -8.58 8.65 -3.98
N GLU A 97 -7.33 8.28 -4.22
CA GLU A 97 -7.01 6.90 -4.61
C GLU A 97 -7.27 5.91 -3.48
N VAL A 98 -6.90 6.24 -2.23
CA VAL A 98 -7.23 5.41 -1.06
C VAL A 98 -8.75 5.32 -0.87
N ALA A 99 -9.50 6.41 -1.08
CA ALA A 99 -10.96 6.41 -1.04
C ALA A 99 -11.55 5.50 -2.13
N ARG A 100 -10.98 5.54 -3.35
CA ARG A 100 -11.35 4.65 -4.45
C ARG A 100 -11.06 3.18 -4.14
N MET A 101 -9.95 2.88 -3.47
CA MET A 101 -9.63 1.52 -3.02
C MET A 101 -10.60 1.02 -1.93
N LEU A 102 -11.16 1.92 -1.12
CA LEU A 102 -12.14 1.60 -0.07
C LEU A 102 -13.57 1.43 -0.62
N GLY A 103 -14.05 2.40 -1.39
CA GLY A 103 -15.44 2.52 -1.83
C GLY A 103 -15.69 2.13 -3.30
N GLY A 104 -14.65 1.85 -4.07
CA GLY A 104 -14.75 1.62 -5.51
C GLY A 104 -14.67 2.90 -6.34
N ALA A 105 -15.02 2.80 -7.64
CA ALA A 105 -14.89 3.92 -8.58
C ALA A 105 -15.76 5.14 -8.20
N GLU A 106 -16.96 4.89 -7.66
CA GLU A 106 -17.86 5.91 -7.12
C GLU A 106 -17.81 5.84 -5.59
N PHE A 107 -16.79 6.44 -4.99
CA PHE A 107 -16.64 6.51 -3.53
C PHE A 107 -17.43 7.69 -2.94
N SER A 108 -17.95 7.50 -1.73
CA SER A 108 -18.76 8.50 -1.02
C SER A 108 -17.91 9.49 -0.19
N ASP A 109 -18.55 10.53 0.35
CA ASP A 109 -17.91 11.47 1.28
C ASP A 109 -17.39 10.77 2.56
N GLU A 110 -18.09 9.73 3.03
CA GLU A 110 -17.63 8.91 4.15
C GLU A 110 -16.36 8.13 3.81
N SER A 111 -16.28 7.61 2.57
CA SER A 111 -15.09 6.90 2.08
C SER A 111 -13.90 7.85 1.97
N LEU A 112 -14.14 9.09 1.54
CA LEU A 112 -13.13 10.13 1.48
C LEU A 112 -12.64 10.52 2.88
N ALA A 113 -13.55 10.78 3.82
CA ALA A 113 -13.20 11.10 5.21
C ALA A 113 -12.39 9.96 5.87
N HIS A 114 -12.75 8.71 5.60
CA HIS A 114 -12.00 7.56 6.11
C HIS A 114 -10.59 7.48 5.49
N ALA A 115 -10.47 7.73 4.19
CA ALA A 115 -9.19 7.78 3.50
C ALA A 115 -8.28 8.90 4.02
N GLU A 116 -8.81 10.09 4.28
CA GLU A 116 -8.07 11.20 4.89
C GLU A 116 -7.47 10.79 6.23
N GLN A 117 -8.27 10.16 7.09
CA GLN A 117 -7.78 9.63 8.36
C GLN A 117 -6.66 8.61 8.14
N MET A 118 -6.79 7.70 7.16
CA MET A 118 -5.75 6.71 6.87
C MET A 118 -4.46 7.33 6.31
N VAL A 119 -4.53 8.37 5.48
CA VAL A 119 -3.31 8.97 4.90
C VAL A 119 -2.62 9.88 5.92
N THR A 120 -3.38 10.64 6.71
CA THR A 120 -2.84 11.64 7.63
C THR A 120 -2.34 11.07 8.95
N SER A 121 -2.84 9.92 9.42
CA SER A 121 -2.46 9.33 10.73
C SER A 121 -1.01 8.83 10.87
N HIS A 122 -0.13 9.23 9.95
CA HIS A 122 1.30 8.88 9.89
C HIS A 122 2.22 10.11 9.86
N GLN A 123 1.66 11.31 10.06
CA GLN A 123 2.37 12.60 10.10
C GLN A 123 2.76 13.07 11.53
N ALA A 124 2.69 12.19 12.53
CA ALA A 124 3.15 12.48 13.89
C ALA A 124 4.54 11.91 14.16
#